data_AF-B4LN62-F1
#
_entry.id   AF-B4LN62-F1
#
_cell.length_a   1.000
_cell.length_b   1.000
_cell.length_c   1.000
_cell.angle_alpha   90.00
_cell.angle_beta   90.00
_cell.angle_gamma   90.00
#
_symmetry.space_group_name_H-M   'P 1'
#
loop_
_entity.id
_entity.type
_entity.pdbx_description
1 polymer ?
#
loop_
_entity_poly.entity_id
_entity_poly.type
_entity_poly.pdbx_seq_one_letter_code
_entity_poly.pdbx_strand_id
1 'polypeptide(L)'
;MPLEVITTDQLKYHRLVANKDSQSRDRWQKCFSWYPGRQNIEFNRVGQIYCESHHIYGDEAFEKYARRQRLNKKHCYSHADAVKILEKQDEQSLDVNSEAKVPPTTNAEYGRFRPTRMHFC
;
A
#
# COMPACT_ATOMS: atom_id res chain seq x y z
N MET A 1 19.85 19.67 31.25
CA MET A 1 19.85 19.24 29.83
C MET A 1 21.03 19.91 29.15
N PRO A 2 21.88 19.18 28.41
CA PRO A 2 23.00 19.82 27.70
C PRO A 2 22.47 20.81 26.66
N LEU A 3 23.17 21.94 26.49
CA LEU A 3 22.85 22.91 25.44
C LEU A 3 23.14 22.27 24.08
N GLU A 4 22.12 22.14 23.25
CA GLU A 4 22.28 21.70 21.87
C GLU A 4 22.88 22.85 21.04
N VAL A 5 24.19 22.78 20.77
CA VAL A 5 24.90 23.78 19.98
C VAL A 5 24.71 23.46 18.50
N ILE A 6 23.80 24.19 17.85
CA ILE A 6 23.52 24.04 16.42
C ILE A 6 24.58 24.81 15.63
N THR A 7 25.18 24.16 14.64
CA THR A 7 26.13 24.81 13.75
C THR A 7 25.43 25.69 12.71
N THR A 8 26.13 26.70 12.20
CA THR A 8 25.59 27.60 11.17
C THR A 8 25.20 26.86 9.88
N ASP A 9 25.90 25.78 9.55
CA ASP A 9 25.58 24.96 8.38
C ASP A 9 24.33 24.10 8.58
N GLN A 10 24.11 23.56 9.80
CA GLN A 10 22.84 22.91 10.14
C GLN A 10 21.67 23.89 10.01
N LEU A 11 21.82 25.12 10.49
CA LEU A 11 20.79 26.17 10.33
C LEU A 11 20.49 26.48 8.85
N LYS A 12 21.52 26.59 8.00
CA LYS A 12 21.34 26.80 6.55
C LYS A 12 20.61 25.63 5.90
N TYR A 13 20.97 24.40 6.26
CA TYR A 13 20.32 23.20 5.75
C TYR A 13 18.83 23.17 6.15
N HIS A 14 18.51 23.41 7.43
CA HIS A 14 17.13 23.47 7.89
C HIS A 14 16.30 24.52 7.14
N ARG A 15 16.86 25.71 6.86
CA ARG A 15 16.20 26.73 6.05
C ARG A 15 15.96 26.27 4.61
N LEU A 16 16.94 25.61 4.01
CA LEU A 16 16.80 25.07 2.66
C LEU A 16 15.67 24.04 2.59
N VAL A 17 15.65 23.09 3.52
CA VAL A 17 14.60 22.07 3.60
C VAL A 17 13.23 22.72 3.80
N ALA A 18 13.08 23.64 4.76
CA ALA A 18 11.83 24.36 4.99
C ALA A 18 11.33 25.10 3.73
N ASN A 19 12.24 25.72 2.97
CA ASN A 19 11.90 26.39 1.71
C ASN A 19 11.51 25.40 0.61
N LYS A 20 12.14 24.22 0.55
CA LYS A 20 11.76 23.18 -0.42
C LYS A 20 10.41 22.57 -0.09
N ASP A 21 10.11 22.39 1.20
CA ASP A 21 8.82 21.90 1.66
C ASP A 21 7.69 22.89 1.33
N SER A 22 7.89 24.19 1.58
CA SER A 22 6.89 25.21 1.24
C SER A 22 6.64 25.28 -0.26
N GLN A 23 7.71 25.29 -1.08
CA GLN A 23 7.59 25.26 -2.55
C GLN A 23 6.85 24.02 -3.04
N SER A 24 7.10 22.86 -2.44
CA SER A 24 6.46 21.61 -2.80
C SER A 24 4.97 21.62 -2.44
N ARG A 25 4.62 22.14 -1.25
CA ARG A 25 3.23 22.34 -0.83
C ARG A 25 2.48 23.31 -1.74
N ASP A 26 3.08 24.44 -2.08
CA ASP A 26 2.47 25.44 -2.96
C ASP A 26 2.23 24.89 -4.37
N ARG A 27 3.23 24.16 -4.91
CA ARG A 27 3.09 23.49 -6.20
C ARG A 27 1.98 22.44 -6.15
N TRP A 28 1.91 21.66 -5.08
CA TRP A 28 0.86 20.67 -4.91
C TRP A 28 -0.52 21.31 -4.87
N GLN A 29 -0.70 22.39 -4.10
CA GLN A 29 -1.95 23.11 -4.00
C GLN A 29 -2.38 23.71 -5.36
N LYS A 30 -1.44 24.26 -6.13
CA LYS A 30 -1.73 24.85 -7.44
C LYS A 30 -2.08 23.80 -8.49
N CYS A 31 -1.37 22.67 -8.52
CA CYS A 31 -1.50 21.69 -9.60
C CYS A 31 -2.45 20.52 -9.29
N PHE A 32 -2.59 20.15 -8.01
CA PHE A 32 -3.20 18.89 -7.59
C PHE A 32 -4.26 19.03 -6.49
N SER A 33 -4.67 20.25 -6.12
CA SER A 33 -5.73 20.46 -5.11
C SER A 33 -7.07 19.80 -5.46
N TRP A 34 -7.35 19.61 -6.75
CA TRP A 34 -8.55 18.92 -7.24
C TRP A 34 -8.48 17.39 -7.07
N TYR A 35 -7.28 16.82 -6.97
CA TYR A 35 -7.05 15.38 -7.03
C TYR A 35 -7.75 14.61 -5.89
N PRO A 36 -7.65 15.00 -4.60
CA PRO A 36 -8.33 14.29 -3.53
C PRO A 36 -9.85 14.23 -3.69
N GLY A 37 -10.46 15.34 -4.16
CA GLY A 37 -11.90 15.40 -4.41
C GLY A 37 -12.32 14.43 -5.51
N ARG A 38 -11.62 14.44 -6.66
CA ARG A 38 -11.87 13.51 -7.77
C ARG A 38 -11.63 12.06 -7.36
N GLN A 39 -10.54 11.80 -6.63
CA GLN A 39 -10.18 10.49 -6.13
C GLN A 39 -11.30 9.90 -5.24
N ASN A 40 -11.86 10.70 -4.33
CA ASN A 40 -12.99 10.29 -3.50
C ASN A 40 -14.22 9.92 -4.34
N ILE A 41 -14.58 10.75 -5.34
CA ILE A 41 -15.71 10.46 -6.23
C ILE A 41 -15.53 9.12 -6.95
N GLU A 42 -14.35 8.88 -7.51
CA GLU A 42 -14.06 7.62 -8.22
C GLU A 42 -14.11 6.41 -7.28
N PHE A 43 -13.47 6.50 -6.10
CA PHE A 43 -13.50 5.38 -5.15
C PHE A 43 -14.90 5.07 -4.65
N ASN A 44 -15.74 6.08 -4.42
CA ASN A 44 -17.14 5.87 -4.06
C ASN A 44 -17.92 5.18 -5.19
N ARG A 45 -17.58 5.45 -6.46
CA ARG A 45 -18.23 4.81 -7.62
C ARG A 45 -17.85 3.34 -7.77
N VAL A 46 -16.67 2.91 -7.33
CA VAL A 46 -16.22 1.50 -7.40
C VAL A 46 -17.22 0.55 -6.73
N GLY A 47 -17.72 0.91 -5.54
CA GLY A 47 -18.71 0.09 -4.83
C GLY A 47 -20.03 -0.04 -5.59
N GLN A 48 -20.48 1.04 -6.23
CA GLN A 48 -21.69 1.02 -7.05
C GLN A 48 -21.52 0.14 -8.29
N ILE A 49 -20.38 0.27 -8.99
CA ILE A 49 -20.05 -0.56 -10.15
C ILE A 49 -20.02 -2.05 -9.76
N TYR A 50 -19.47 -2.35 -8.58
CA TYR A 50 -19.47 -3.72 -8.07
C TYR A 50 -20.89 -4.25 -7.87
N CYS A 51 -21.76 -3.51 -7.18
CA CYS A 51 -23.16 -3.91 -6.98
C CYS A 51 -23.93 -4.05 -8.31
N GLU A 52 -23.76 -3.10 -9.24
CA GLU A 52 -24.35 -3.14 -10.58
C GLU A 52 -23.88 -4.39 -11.34
N SER A 53 -22.57 -4.66 -11.36
CA SER A 53 -22.00 -5.83 -12.05
C SER A 53 -22.48 -7.13 -11.42
N HIS A 54 -22.52 -7.19 -10.09
CA HIS A 54 -23.00 -8.34 -9.34
C HIS A 54 -24.48 -8.63 -9.65
N HIS A 55 -25.31 -7.59 -9.72
CA HIS A 55 -26.73 -7.75 -10.05
C HIS A 55 -26.94 -8.28 -11.47
N ILE A 56 -26.16 -7.80 -12.44
CA ILE A 56 -26.30 -8.17 -13.86
C ILE A 56 -25.77 -9.58 -14.14
N TYR A 57 -24.58 -9.91 -13.60
CA TYR A 57 -23.87 -11.13 -13.98
C TYR A 57 -24.00 -12.26 -12.94
N GLY A 58 -24.43 -11.95 -11.71
CA GLY A 58 -24.52 -12.90 -10.61
C GLY A 58 -23.16 -13.37 -10.07
N ASP A 59 -23.22 -14.16 -9.01
CA ASP A 59 -22.03 -14.66 -8.30
C ASP A 59 -21.14 -15.56 -9.17
N GLU A 60 -21.74 -16.43 -9.98
CA GLU A 60 -20.99 -17.43 -10.75
C GLU A 60 -20.09 -16.80 -11.82
N ALA A 61 -20.57 -15.76 -12.50
CA ALA A 61 -19.79 -15.04 -13.50
C ALA A 61 -18.67 -14.22 -12.85
N PHE A 62 -18.96 -13.60 -11.70
CA PHE A 62 -17.96 -12.88 -10.92
C PHE A 62 -16.86 -13.83 -10.42
N GLU A 63 -17.20 -15.00 -9.89
CA GLU A 63 -16.23 -16.00 -9.47
C GLU A 63 -15.35 -16.50 -10.62
N LYS A 64 -15.93 -16.73 -11.80
CA LYS A 64 -15.17 -17.11 -13.01
C LYS A 64 -14.17 -16.01 -13.39
N TYR A 65 -14.60 -14.75 -13.34
CA TYR A 65 -13.72 -13.60 -13.58
C TYR A 65 -12.62 -13.50 -12.51
N ALA A 66 -12.96 -13.58 -11.22
CA ALA A 66 -12.04 -13.47 -10.10
C ALA A 66 -10.99 -14.61 -10.11
N ARG A 67 -11.40 -15.83 -10.46
CA ARG A 67 -10.51 -16.97 -10.74
C ARG A 67 -9.55 -16.66 -11.89
N ARG A 68 -10.07 -16.16 -13.02
CA ARG A 68 -9.27 -15.83 -14.22
C ARG A 68 -8.23 -14.74 -13.94
N GLN A 69 -8.62 -13.70 -13.21
CA GLN A 69 -7.74 -12.59 -12.85
C GLN A 69 -6.86 -12.87 -11.62
N ARG A 70 -6.94 -14.08 -11.05
CA ARG A 70 -6.20 -14.49 -9.84
C ARG A 70 -6.42 -13.52 -8.66
N LEU A 71 -7.59 -12.90 -8.58
CA LEU A 71 -8.02 -12.08 -7.44
C LEU A 71 -8.30 -12.95 -6.21
N ASN A 72 -8.47 -14.25 -6.43
CA ASN A 72 -8.66 -15.28 -5.43
C ASN A 72 -7.39 -15.51 -4.62
N LYS A 73 -7.22 -14.69 -3.57
CA LYS A 73 -6.49 -14.97 -2.31
C LYS A 73 -6.26 -13.71 -1.45
N LYS A 74 -6.62 -12.50 -1.92
CA LYS A 74 -6.43 -11.25 -1.14
C LYS A 74 -7.71 -10.57 -0.66
N HIS A 75 -8.88 -10.94 -1.20
CA HIS A 75 -10.14 -10.30 -0.82
C HIS A 75 -11.17 -11.36 -0.45
N CYS A 76 -11.62 -11.30 0.80
CA CYS A 76 -12.64 -12.18 1.37
C CYS A 76 -14.02 -11.60 1.08
N TYR A 77 -14.91 -12.42 0.53
CA TYR A 77 -16.28 -12.00 0.16
C TYR A 77 -17.22 -11.90 1.38
N SER A 78 -16.91 -12.61 2.48
CA SER A 78 -17.72 -12.64 3.70
C SER A 78 -16.97 -12.04 4.89
N HIS A 79 -17.67 -11.23 5.69
CA HIS A 79 -17.14 -10.67 6.95
C HIS A 79 -16.67 -11.79 7.90
N ALA A 80 -17.38 -12.92 7.93
CA ALA A 80 -16.99 -14.07 8.74
C ALA A 80 -15.67 -14.70 8.27
N ASP A 81 -15.40 -14.69 6.96
CA ASP A 81 -14.16 -15.22 6.40
C ASP A 81 -12.99 -14.24 6.57
N ALA A 82 -13.26 -12.93 6.54
CA ALA A 82 -12.27 -11.90 6.84
C ALA A 82 -11.81 -11.96 8.30
N VAL A 83 -12.74 -12.13 9.25
CA VAL A 83 -12.43 -12.29 10.69
C VAL A 83 -11.58 -13.54 10.92
N LYS A 84 -11.93 -14.68 10.31
CA LYS A 84 -11.13 -15.92 10.43
C LYS A 84 -9.72 -15.80 9.86
N ILE A 85 -9.52 -14.95 8.85
CA ILE A 85 -8.18 -14.71 8.27
C ILE A 85 -7.36 -13.77 9.15
N LEU A 86 -7.99 -12.77 9.78
CA LEU A 86 -7.35 -11.92 10.79
C LEU A 86 -6.95 -12.73 12.02
N GLU A 87 -7.85 -13.57 12.55
CA GLU A 87 -7.56 -14.49 13.67
C GLU A 87 -6.38 -15.42 13.35
N LYS A 88 -6.31 -15.97 12.13
CA LYS A 88 -5.17 -16.79 11.68
C LYS A 88 -3.87 -16.00 11.50
N GLN A 89 -3.96 -14.71 11.15
CA GLN A 89 -2.78 -13.84 11.03
C GLN A 89 -2.21 -13.46 12.39
N ASP A 90 -3.08 -13.23 13.38
CA ASP A 90 -2.67 -12.96 14.76
C ASP A 90 -1.97 -14.19 15.37
N GLU A 91 -2.45 -15.41 15.08
CA GLU A 91 -1.76 -16.65 15.49
C GLU A 91 -0.43 -16.90 14.75
N GLN A 92 -0.32 -16.48 13.48
CA GLN A 92 0.92 -16.60 12.69
C GLN A 92 2.00 -15.56 13.03
N SER A 93 1.67 -14.54 13.84
CA SER A 93 2.63 -13.50 14.26
C SER A 93 3.74 -14.01 15.20
N LEU A 94 3.65 -15.26 15.67
CA LEU A 94 4.63 -15.89 16.55
C LEU A 94 5.76 -16.64 15.81
N ASP A 95 5.66 -16.87 14.49
CA ASP A 95 6.70 -17.59 13.73
C ASP A 95 6.86 -17.04 12.28
N VAL A 96 7.27 -15.78 12.17
CA VAL A 96 7.23 -15.01 10.90
C VAL A 96 8.33 -15.40 9.89
N ASN A 97 9.25 -16.32 10.22
CA ASN A 97 10.47 -16.52 9.40
C ASN A 97 10.73 -17.94 8.88
N SER A 98 9.88 -18.93 9.13
CA SER A 98 10.20 -20.32 8.74
C SER A 98 9.96 -20.64 7.25
N GLU A 99 8.90 -20.13 6.59
CA GLU A 99 8.54 -20.62 5.24
C GLU A 99 7.91 -19.60 4.26
N ALA A 100 8.27 -18.31 4.33
CA ALA A 100 7.73 -17.31 3.40
C ALA A 100 8.26 -17.48 1.96
N LYS A 101 7.56 -18.27 1.12
CA LYS A 101 7.76 -18.29 -0.34
C LYS A 101 7.01 -17.13 -1.00
N VAL A 102 7.76 -16.11 -1.44
CA VAL A 102 7.24 -14.99 -2.24
C VAL A 102 6.75 -15.52 -3.60
N PRO A 103 5.53 -15.19 -4.06
CA PRO A 103 5.05 -15.66 -5.35
C PRO A 103 5.82 -14.99 -6.51
N PRO A 104 6.10 -15.72 -7.60
CA PRO A 104 6.90 -15.20 -8.71
C PRO A 104 6.13 -14.08 -9.45
N THR A 105 6.71 -12.89 -9.50
CA THR A 105 6.24 -11.79 -10.36
C THR A 105 6.76 -11.98 -11.78
N THR A 106 6.15 -11.32 -12.77
CA THR A 106 6.63 -11.34 -14.16
C THR A 106 8.03 -10.72 -14.32
N ASN A 107 8.49 -9.94 -13.32
CA ASN A 107 9.84 -9.36 -13.24
C ASN A 107 10.69 -10.07 -12.17
N ALA A 108 10.53 -11.39 -12.00
CA ALA A 108 11.15 -12.23 -10.94
C ALA A 108 12.70 -12.31 -10.96
N GLU A 109 13.41 -11.23 -11.28
CA GLU A 109 14.86 -11.11 -11.16
C GLU A 109 15.28 -10.30 -9.93
N TYR A 110 14.52 -9.25 -9.56
CA TYR A 110 14.84 -8.46 -8.37
C TYR A 110 14.44 -9.21 -7.10
N GLY A 111 15.43 -9.74 -6.39
CA GLY A 111 15.27 -10.45 -5.12
C GLY A 111 15.73 -11.92 -5.12
N ARG A 112 16.32 -12.44 -6.20
CA ARG A 112 16.83 -13.83 -6.25
C ARG A 112 18.04 -14.08 -5.35
N PHE A 113 18.81 -13.05 -5.03
CA PHE A 113 19.94 -13.16 -4.10
C PHE A 113 19.57 -12.56 -2.75
N ARG A 114 19.67 -13.39 -1.71
CA ARG A 114 19.55 -12.95 -0.32
C ARG A 114 20.70 -11.97 -0.04
N PRO A 115 20.45 -10.78 0.53
CA PRO A 115 21.53 -9.86 0.88
C PRO A 115 22.52 -10.56 1.81
N THR A 116 23.82 -10.50 1.50
CA THR A 116 24.85 -11.01 2.40
C THR A 116 25.02 -10.08 3.60
N ARG A 117 25.66 -10.55 4.66
CA ARG A 117 25.90 -9.82 5.92
C ARG A 117 26.54 -8.42 5.75
N MET A 118 27.15 -8.13 4.60
CA MET A 118 27.67 -6.81 4.21
C MET A 118 26.58 -5.74 3.92
N HIS A 119 25.32 -6.14 3.78
CA HIS A 119 24.20 -5.27 3.37
C HIS A 119 23.33 -4.79 4.54
N PHE A 120 23.60 -5.28 5.75
CA PHE A 120 22.95 -4.82 6.96
C PHE A 120 23.97 -3.95 7.70
N CYS A 121 23.74 -2.64 7.72
CA CYS A 121 24.44 -1.71 8.60
C CYS A 121 23.90 -1.82 10.02
#